data_AF-A0A931UTA1-F1
#
_entry.id   AF-A0A931UTA1-F1
#
_cell.length_a   1.000
_cell.length_b   1.000
_cell.length_c   1.000
_cell.angle_alpha   90.00
_cell.angle_beta   90.00
_cell.angle_gamma   90.00
#
_symmetry.space_group_name_H-M   'P 1'
#
loop_
_entity.id
_entity.type
_entity.pdbx_description
1 polymer ?
#
loop_
_entity_poly.entity_id
_entity_poly.type
_entity_poly.pdbx_seq_one_letter_code
_entity_poly.pdbx_strand_id
1 'polypeptide(L)'
;MSARKPLDVALLCNPLAGGRWRVLADVLDSDEAKAAHRIVTDEISDVGEALAGLGQRVKLLCIYGGDGTIYRVINELLRDPSATPPRIALLGGGTMNVTAGWLGMRETPGETFRQIMRAYMADRLLWREVPLLAVTHHGQTQFGFTLGFGPMIRILERFESGQKSRLNAVKIGVQSVLSAVSGFPKEYQQVLREMDATLTVDGERIPHTRFAAVLGNVTGVINPFVEPFVGERTRDSFHFLSYAVSSREFAIMVPLLARALVPIDPRSLLHPVSAWRQALLSVIGERHLPADPRYINRPARHLVMETSEPFYTIDGEVFPALDGRFEVRLGPQLHLATLGGRRRALRKAAPNHAEKPKSNGHSTMPHGDGARARS
;
A
#
# COMPACT_ATOMS: atom_id res chain seq x y z
N MET A 1 -12.95 10.95 -30.89
CA MET A 1 -12.69 9.76 -30.04
C MET A 1 -13.50 8.60 -30.59
N SER A 2 -12.88 7.45 -30.87
CA SER A 2 -13.61 6.26 -31.34
C SER A 2 -14.56 5.77 -30.25
N ALA A 3 -15.78 5.37 -30.62
CA ALA A 3 -16.71 4.72 -29.69
C ALA A 3 -16.06 3.47 -29.07
N ARG A 4 -16.28 3.28 -27.76
CA ARG A 4 -15.80 2.11 -27.00
C ARG A 4 -16.56 0.88 -27.48
N LYS A 5 -15.85 -0.22 -27.71
CA LYS A 5 -16.44 -1.51 -28.11
C LYS A 5 -16.19 -2.56 -27.02
N PRO A 6 -17.10 -3.51 -26.81
CA PRO A 6 -16.86 -4.66 -25.94
C PRO A 6 -15.60 -5.46 -26.28
N LEU A 7 -15.28 -5.58 -27.57
CA LEU A 7 -14.04 -6.21 -28.05
C LEU A 7 -12.76 -5.43 -27.71
N ASP A 8 -12.86 -4.21 -27.19
CA ASP A 8 -11.70 -3.49 -26.64
C ASP A 8 -11.33 -3.99 -25.22
N VAL A 9 -12.13 -4.90 -24.65
CA VAL A 9 -11.97 -5.42 -23.28
C VAL A 9 -11.54 -6.88 -23.30
N ALA A 10 -10.49 -7.19 -22.54
CA ALA A 10 -10.12 -8.55 -22.20
C ALA A 10 -10.47 -8.85 -20.74
N LEU A 11 -11.01 -10.03 -20.47
CA LEU A 11 -11.30 -10.56 -19.15
C LEU A 11 -10.39 -11.76 -18.90
N LEU A 12 -9.40 -11.58 -18.04
CA LEU A 12 -8.49 -12.62 -17.59
C LEU A 12 -8.99 -13.22 -16.28
N CYS A 13 -9.18 -14.53 -16.26
CA CYS A 13 -9.71 -15.26 -15.12
C CYS A 13 -8.78 -16.39 -14.70
N ASN A 14 -8.28 -16.33 -13.46
CA ASN A 14 -7.62 -17.46 -12.82
C ASN A 14 -8.65 -18.33 -12.07
N PRO A 15 -8.92 -19.57 -12.52
CA PRO A 15 -9.92 -20.45 -11.90
C PRO A 15 -9.52 -20.95 -10.51
N LEU A 16 -8.23 -20.95 -10.18
CA LEU A 16 -7.71 -21.32 -8.86
C LEU A 16 -7.75 -20.16 -7.86
N ALA A 17 -8.16 -18.97 -8.27
CA ALA A 17 -8.24 -17.81 -7.39
C ALA A 17 -9.30 -18.00 -6.30
N GLY A 18 -8.87 -17.93 -5.04
CA GLY A 18 -9.73 -17.90 -3.86
C GLY A 18 -10.56 -19.16 -3.58
N GLY A 19 -10.46 -20.21 -4.41
CA GLY A 19 -11.32 -21.41 -4.30
C GLY A 19 -12.80 -21.12 -4.57
N ARG A 20 -13.13 -20.00 -5.23
CA ARG A 20 -14.51 -19.50 -5.41
C ARG A 20 -14.99 -19.67 -6.85
N TRP A 21 -14.97 -20.91 -7.36
CA TRP A 21 -15.40 -21.19 -8.74
C TRP A 21 -16.82 -20.70 -9.05
N ARG A 22 -17.74 -20.74 -8.07
CA ARG A 22 -19.11 -20.21 -8.23
C ARG A 22 -19.15 -18.70 -8.47
N VAL A 23 -18.24 -17.96 -7.85
CA VAL A 23 -18.12 -16.50 -8.04
C VAL A 23 -17.50 -16.20 -9.41
N LEU A 24 -16.55 -17.01 -9.84
CA LEU A 24 -16.02 -16.93 -11.20
C LEU A 24 -17.09 -17.23 -12.25
N ALA A 25 -17.95 -18.23 -12.02
CA ALA A 25 -19.06 -18.55 -12.93
C ALA A 25 -19.99 -17.34 -13.12
N ASP A 26 -20.37 -16.63 -12.04
CA ASP A 26 -21.16 -15.40 -12.12
C ASP A 26 -20.51 -14.32 -13.03
N VAL A 27 -19.17 -14.20 -12.99
CA VAL A 27 -18.44 -13.31 -13.90
C VAL A 27 -18.52 -13.82 -15.35
N LEU A 28 -18.21 -15.09 -15.59
CA LEU A 28 -18.14 -15.68 -16.93
C LEU A 28 -19.50 -15.82 -17.62
N ASP A 29 -20.57 -16.01 -16.86
CA ASP A 29 -21.93 -16.20 -17.40
C ASP A 29 -22.63 -14.88 -17.72
N SER A 30 -22.08 -13.76 -17.25
CA SER A 30 -22.60 -12.41 -17.54
C SER A 30 -22.63 -12.08 -19.04
N ASP A 31 -23.63 -11.32 -19.47
CA ASP A 31 -23.74 -10.88 -20.86
C ASP A 31 -22.57 -9.98 -21.28
N GLU A 32 -22.07 -9.17 -20.35
CA GLU A 32 -20.90 -8.34 -20.56
C GLU A 32 -19.65 -9.19 -20.85
N ALA A 33 -19.49 -10.33 -20.19
CA ALA A 33 -18.37 -11.22 -20.45
C ALA A 33 -18.48 -11.86 -21.84
N LYS A 34 -19.70 -12.11 -22.36
CA LYS A 34 -19.90 -12.73 -23.70
C LYS A 34 -19.43 -11.81 -24.81
N ALA A 35 -19.45 -10.50 -24.56
CA ALA A 35 -19.04 -9.48 -25.51
C ALA A 35 -17.54 -9.12 -25.39
N ALA A 36 -16.85 -9.54 -24.34
CA ALA A 36 -15.42 -9.32 -24.10
C ALA A 36 -14.56 -10.50 -24.58
N HIS A 37 -13.27 -10.25 -24.82
CA HIS A 37 -12.30 -11.32 -25.06
C HIS A 37 -11.99 -12.05 -23.75
N ARG A 38 -12.32 -13.33 -23.65
CA ARG A 38 -12.11 -14.11 -22.42
C ARG A 38 -10.80 -14.88 -22.48
N ILE A 39 -10.03 -14.80 -21.41
CA ILE A 39 -8.82 -15.59 -21.18
C ILE A 39 -9.04 -16.32 -19.85
N VAL A 40 -9.07 -17.65 -19.87
CA VAL A 40 -9.15 -18.46 -18.66
C VAL A 40 -7.88 -19.29 -18.60
N THR A 41 -7.07 -19.06 -17.58
CA THR A 41 -5.83 -19.82 -17.37
C THR A 41 -5.45 -19.83 -15.89
N ASP A 42 -4.93 -20.96 -15.44
CA ASP A 42 -4.30 -21.15 -14.13
C ASP A 42 -2.76 -21.12 -14.18
N GLU A 43 -2.17 -21.07 -15.38
CA GLU A 43 -0.71 -21.03 -15.59
C GLU A 43 -0.21 -19.64 -15.99
N ILE A 44 0.98 -19.27 -15.50
CA ILE A 44 1.59 -17.96 -15.78
C ILE A 44 2.06 -17.85 -17.23
N SER A 45 2.61 -18.93 -17.79
CA SER A 45 3.13 -18.99 -19.17
C SER A 45 2.04 -18.64 -20.18
N ASP A 46 0.84 -19.16 -19.95
CA ASP A 46 -0.33 -18.92 -20.79
C ASP A 46 -0.80 -17.48 -20.73
N VAL A 47 -0.59 -16.78 -19.61
CA VAL A 47 -0.95 -15.36 -19.48
C VAL A 47 -0.13 -14.52 -20.45
N GLY A 48 1.17 -14.76 -20.57
CA GLY A 48 2.04 -14.03 -21.50
C GLY A 48 1.67 -14.25 -22.96
N GLU A 49 1.46 -15.51 -23.35
CA GLU A 49 1.05 -15.85 -24.72
C GLU A 49 -0.37 -15.31 -25.04
N ALA A 50 -1.31 -15.47 -24.11
CA ALA A 50 -2.67 -14.96 -24.28
C ALA A 50 -2.71 -13.43 -24.36
N LEU A 51 -1.89 -12.72 -23.57
CA LEU A 51 -1.78 -11.26 -23.64
C LEU A 51 -1.09 -10.80 -24.94
N ALA A 52 -0.04 -11.50 -25.39
CA ALA A 52 0.63 -11.21 -26.66
C ALA A 52 -0.33 -11.39 -27.85
N GLY A 53 -1.16 -12.43 -27.84
CA GLY A 53 -2.16 -12.72 -28.87
C GLY A 53 -3.27 -11.66 -28.99
N LEU A 54 -3.49 -10.84 -27.96
CA LEU A 54 -4.47 -9.75 -27.98
C LEU A 54 -3.97 -8.49 -28.72
N GLY A 55 -2.65 -8.31 -28.81
CA GLY A 55 -2.02 -7.11 -29.38
C GLY A 55 -2.51 -5.79 -28.77
N GLN A 56 -2.30 -4.67 -29.47
CA GLN A 56 -2.77 -3.33 -29.03
C GLN A 56 -4.30 -3.12 -29.13
N ARG A 57 -5.08 -4.15 -29.49
CA ARG A 57 -6.54 -4.04 -29.63
C ARG A 57 -7.24 -3.90 -28.28
N VAL A 58 -6.67 -4.51 -27.24
CA VAL A 58 -7.21 -4.44 -25.89
C VAL A 58 -6.81 -3.13 -25.24
N LYS A 59 -7.81 -2.34 -24.87
CA LYS A 59 -7.65 -1.04 -24.19
C LYS A 59 -7.91 -1.16 -22.68
N LEU A 60 -8.64 -2.19 -22.27
CA LEU A 60 -8.97 -2.50 -20.88
C LEU A 60 -8.77 -3.99 -20.61
N LEU A 61 -7.92 -4.32 -19.64
CA LEU A 61 -7.74 -5.66 -19.10
C LEU A 61 -8.41 -5.76 -17.72
N CYS A 62 -9.45 -6.56 -17.62
CA CYS A 62 -10.12 -6.91 -16.37
C CYS A 62 -9.51 -8.21 -15.82
N ILE A 63 -9.02 -8.18 -14.58
CA ILE A 63 -8.32 -9.30 -13.95
C ILE A 63 -9.19 -9.85 -12.81
N TYR A 64 -9.69 -11.07 -12.97
CA TYR A 64 -10.21 -11.89 -11.89
C TYR A 64 -9.08 -12.76 -11.31
N GLY A 65 -8.63 -12.38 -10.12
CA GLY A 65 -7.56 -13.07 -9.42
C GLY A 65 -7.32 -12.50 -8.03
N GLY A 66 -6.46 -13.17 -7.26
CA GLY A 66 -5.90 -12.61 -6.02
C GLY A 66 -4.63 -11.81 -6.28
N ASP A 67 -4.00 -11.34 -5.20
CA ASP A 67 -2.81 -10.48 -5.28
C ASP A 67 -1.66 -11.15 -6.06
N GLY A 68 -1.44 -12.46 -5.88
CA GLY A 68 -0.47 -13.23 -6.67
C GLY A 68 -0.76 -13.29 -8.18
N THR A 69 -2.03 -13.46 -8.57
CA THR A 69 -2.42 -13.38 -10.00
C THR A 69 -2.13 -12.00 -10.57
N ILE A 70 -2.47 -10.96 -9.80
CA ILE A 70 -2.28 -9.56 -10.19
C ILE A 70 -0.79 -9.27 -10.36
N TYR A 71 0.04 -9.69 -9.41
CA TYR A 71 1.50 -9.59 -9.48
C TYR A 71 2.05 -10.22 -10.77
N ARG A 72 1.66 -11.46 -11.08
CA ARG A 72 2.12 -12.20 -12.27
C ARG A 72 1.73 -11.49 -13.56
N VAL A 73 0.48 -11.07 -13.68
CA VAL A 73 -0.02 -10.34 -14.86
C VAL A 73 0.71 -9.01 -15.05
N ILE A 74 0.93 -8.25 -13.97
CA ILE A 74 1.64 -6.96 -14.05
C ILE A 74 3.07 -7.14 -14.53
N ASN A 75 3.80 -8.10 -13.97
CA ASN A 75 5.19 -8.34 -14.37
C ASN A 75 5.30 -8.87 -15.80
N GLU A 76 4.31 -9.64 -16.27
CA GLU A 76 4.24 -10.07 -17.66
C GLU A 76 4.01 -8.88 -18.61
N LEU A 77 3.05 -8.01 -18.28
CA LEU A 77 2.76 -6.81 -19.07
C LEU A 77 3.95 -5.84 -19.15
N LEU A 78 4.80 -5.83 -18.12
CA LEU A 78 5.97 -4.95 -18.03
C LEU A 78 7.27 -5.63 -18.46
N ARG A 79 7.20 -6.87 -18.96
CA ARG A 79 8.37 -7.61 -19.47
C ARG A 79 9.02 -6.90 -20.66
N ASP A 80 8.22 -6.30 -21.54
CA ASP A 80 8.67 -5.47 -22.66
C ASP A 80 8.50 -3.98 -22.30
N PRO A 81 9.59 -3.24 -22.00
CA PRO A 81 9.51 -1.83 -21.66
C PRO A 81 9.01 -0.93 -22.80
N SER A 82 9.03 -1.40 -24.04
CA SER A 82 8.53 -0.67 -25.20
C SER A 82 7.02 -0.79 -25.39
N ALA A 83 6.40 -1.81 -24.78
CA ALA A 83 4.97 -2.02 -24.82
C ALA A 83 4.24 -1.04 -23.89
N THR A 84 3.19 -0.41 -24.39
CA THR A 84 2.27 0.36 -23.52
C THR A 84 1.25 -0.62 -22.92
N PRO A 85 1.22 -0.81 -21.59
CA PRO A 85 0.28 -1.73 -20.98
C PRO A 85 -1.17 -1.22 -21.16
N PRO A 86 -2.15 -2.11 -21.32
CA PRO A 86 -3.56 -1.72 -21.32
C PRO A 86 -3.93 -1.10 -19.97
N ARG A 87 -5.03 -0.35 -19.93
CA ARG A 87 -5.61 0.06 -18.64
C ARG A 87 -6.11 -1.17 -17.91
N ILE A 88 -6.02 -1.19 -16.58
CA ILE A 88 -6.28 -2.39 -15.79
C ILE A 88 -7.46 -2.18 -14.85
N ALA A 89 -8.30 -3.20 -14.72
CA ALA A 89 -9.35 -3.28 -13.73
C ALA A 89 -9.17 -4.54 -12.87
N LEU A 90 -9.16 -4.37 -11.55
CA LEU A 90 -9.00 -5.47 -10.60
C LEU A 90 -10.37 -5.89 -10.06
N LEU A 91 -10.81 -7.13 -10.34
CA LEU A 91 -12.15 -7.60 -9.97
C LEU A 91 -12.23 -8.22 -8.57
N GLY A 92 -11.09 -8.64 -8.00
CA GLY A 92 -11.02 -9.17 -6.63
C GLY A 92 -11.44 -10.63 -6.48
N GLY A 93 -10.73 -11.57 -7.12
CA GLY A 93 -10.97 -13.02 -6.99
C GLY A 93 -10.23 -13.71 -5.85
N GLY A 94 -9.39 -12.99 -5.10
CA GLY A 94 -8.56 -13.53 -4.02
C GLY A 94 -9.17 -13.42 -2.62
N THR A 95 -8.40 -13.86 -1.62
CA THR A 95 -8.80 -13.83 -0.21
C THR A 95 -8.78 -12.42 0.36
N MET A 96 -7.74 -11.63 0.07
CA MET A 96 -7.50 -10.33 0.72
C MET A 96 -7.85 -9.13 -0.17
N ASN A 97 -7.61 -9.24 -1.49
CA ASN A 97 -8.03 -8.24 -2.50
C ASN A 97 -7.61 -6.80 -2.13
N VAL A 98 -6.40 -6.61 -1.59
CA VAL A 98 -5.99 -5.37 -0.94
C VAL A 98 -6.07 -4.19 -1.91
N THR A 99 -5.44 -4.33 -3.08
CA THR A 99 -5.39 -3.27 -4.10
C THR A 99 -6.75 -3.01 -4.72
N ALA A 100 -7.55 -4.07 -4.96
CA ALA A 100 -8.91 -3.91 -5.50
C ALA A 100 -9.83 -3.17 -4.51
N GLY A 101 -9.78 -3.52 -3.23
CA GLY A 101 -10.53 -2.82 -2.18
C GLY A 101 -10.12 -1.37 -2.02
N TRP A 102 -8.81 -1.07 -2.11
CA TRP A 102 -8.28 0.29 -2.10
C TRP A 102 -8.75 1.13 -3.30
N LEU A 103 -8.95 0.50 -4.47
CA LEU A 103 -9.56 1.13 -5.66
C LEU A 103 -11.09 1.30 -5.57
N GLY A 104 -11.70 0.86 -4.48
CA GLY A 104 -13.15 0.97 -4.24
C GLY A 104 -13.97 -0.21 -4.74
N MET A 105 -13.34 -1.31 -5.16
CA MET A 105 -14.02 -2.53 -5.60
C MET A 105 -14.50 -3.31 -4.35
N ARG A 106 -15.74 -3.03 -3.92
CA ARG A 106 -16.31 -3.56 -2.67
C ARG A 106 -17.41 -4.60 -2.88
N GLU A 107 -17.96 -4.65 -4.08
CA GLU A 107 -19.03 -5.58 -4.43
C GLU A 107 -18.45 -6.95 -4.79
N THR A 108 -19.33 -7.90 -5.14
CA THR A 108 -18.89 -9.19 -5.69
C THR A 108 -18.11 -8.97 -7.00
N PRO A 109 -17.20 -9.88 -7.39
CA PRO A 109 -16.46 -9.75 -8.65
C PRO A 109 -17.36 -9.61 -9.89
N GLY A 110 -18.48 -10.34 -9.95
CA GLY A 110 -19.45 -10.22 -11.04
C GLY A 110 -20.12 -8.85 -11.09
N GLU A 111 -20.56 -8.33 -9.94
CA GLU A 111 -21.13 -6.99 -9.85
C GLU A 111 -20.10 -5.90 -10.19
N THR A 112 -18.88 -6.04 -9.68
CA THR A 112 -17.76 -5.15 -9.98
C THR A 112 -17.46 -5.13 -11.49
N PHE A 113 -17.40 -6.29 -12.13
CA PHE A 113 -17.18 -6.39 -13.58
C PHE A 113 -18.31 -5.72 -14.37
N ARG A 114 -19.57 -5.93 -14.00
CA ARG A 114 -20.73 -5.29 -14.63
C ARG A 114 -20.69 -3.76 -14.49
N GLN A 115 -20.32 -3.25 -13.31
CA GLN A 115 -20.17 -1.80 -13.09
C GLN A 115 -19.03 -1.20 -13.94
N ILE A 116 -17.88 -1.87 -13.98
CA ILE A 116 -16.74 -1.47 -14.82
C ILE A 116 -17.14 -1.45 -16.29
N MET A 117 -17.78 -2.50 -16.78
CA MET A 117 -18.21 -2.59 -18.19
C MET A 117 -19.22 -1.51 -18.54
N ARG A 118 -20.25 -1.28 -17.71
CA ARG A 118 -21.23 -0.20 -17.93
C ARG A 118 -20.56 1.17 -17.95
N ALA A 119 -19.67 1.45 -16.99
CA ALA A 119 -18.95 2.71 -16.94
C ALA A 119 -17.98 2.88 -18.11
N TYR A 120 -17.29 1.83 -18.53
CA TYR A 120 -16.37 1.84 -19.66
C TYR A 120 -17.08 2.08 -20.98
N MET A 121 -18.18 1.36 -21.25
CA MET A 121 -18.97 1.55 -22.48
C MET A 121 -19.58 2.94 -22.57
N ALA A 122 -19.95 3.52 -21.43
CA ALA A 122 -20.44 4.90 -21.35
C ALA A 122 -19.33 5.96 -21.29
N ASP A 123 -18.06 5.58 -21.42
CA ASP A 123 -16.87 6.44 -21.28
C ASP A 123 -16.85 7.28 -19.98
N ARG A 124 -17.39 6.70 -18.90
CA ARG A 124 -17.51 7.29 -17.55
C ARG A 124 -16.66 6.56 -16.50
N LEU A 125 -15.88 5.56 -16.90
CA LEU A 125 -14.99 4.84 -15.99
C LEU A 125 -13.89 5.77 -15.49
N LEU A 126 -13.73 5.84 -14.17
CA LEU A 126 -12.70 6.65 -13.53
C LEU A 126 -11.38 5.89 -13.47
N TRP A 127 -10.28 6.64 -13.56
CA TRP A 127 -8.93 6.11 -13.59
C TRP A 127 -8.09 6.72 -12.47
N ARG A 128 -7.19 5.91 -11.93
CA ARG A 128 -6.14 6.32 -11.00
C ARG A 128 -4.80 5.88 -11.52
N GLU A 129 -3.86 6.81 -11.61
CA GLU A 129 -2.45 6.52 -11.90
C GLU A 129 -1.78 6.05 -10.59
N VAL A 130 -1.20 4.85 -10.63
CA VAL A 130 -0.61 4.22 -9.46
C VAL A 130 0.80 3.75 -9.82
N PRO A 131 1.85 4.30 -9.19
CA PRO A 131 3.21 3.81 -9.43
C PRO A 131 3.38 2.43 -8.80
N LEU A 132 4.31 1.65 -9.35
CA LEU A 132 4.78 0.41 -8.75
C LEU A 132 6.10 0.67 -8.01
N LEU A 133 6.44 -0.18 -7.04
CA LEU A 133 7.82 -0.37 -6.62
C LEU A 133 8.53 -1.15 -7.72
N ALA A 134 9.71 -0.68 -8.12
CA ALA A 134 10.68 -1.43 -8.90
C ALA A 134 11.71 -2.01 -7.93
N VAL A 135 11.73 -3.32 -7.80
CA VAL A 135 12.61 -4.06 -6.89
C VAL A 135 13.65 -4.78 -7.74
N THR A 136 14.89 -4.30 -7.71
CA THR A 136 15.98 -4.84 -8.50
C THR A 136 16.90 -5.69 -7.63
N HIS A 137 17.13 -6.93 -8.06
CA HIS A 137 17.98 -7.91 -7.40
C HIS A 137 18.67 -8.76 -8.46
N HIS A 138 20.01 -8.89 -8.39
CA HIS A 138 20.83 -9.61 -9.38
C HIS A 138 20.55 -9.24 -10.85
N GLY A 139 20.33 -7.94 -11.10
CA GLY A 139 20.06 -7.43 -12.45
C GLY A 139 18.65 -7.71 -12.99
N GLN A 140 17.81 -8.41 -12.22
CA GLN A 140 16.39 -8.59 -12.54
C GLN A 140 15.55 -7.59 -11.76
N THR A 141 14.56 -6.99 -12.42
CA THR A 141 13.63 -6.06 -11.79
C THR A 141 12.24 -6.67 -11.77
N GLN A 142 11.64 -6.71 -10.59
CA GLN A 142 10.26 -7.11 -10.38
C GLN A 142 9.45 -5.90 -9.92
N PHE A 143 8.16 -5.91 -10.25
CA PHE A 143 7.25 -4.82 -9.95
C PHE A 143 6.09 -5.25 -9.04
N GLY A 144 5.72 -4.40 -8.10
CA GLY A 144 4.57 -4.64 -7.22
C GLY A 144 4.17 -3.41 -6.42
N PHE A 145 3.11 -3.52 -5.63
CA PHE A 145 2.61 -2.43 -4.78
C PHE A 145 3.24 -2.42 -3.39
N THR A 146 3.59 -3.60 -2.87
CA THR A 146 4.15 -3.81 -1.54
C THR A 146 5.38 -4.69 -1.61
N LEU A 147 6.42 -4.30 -0.90
CA LEU A 147 7.64 -5.07 -0.69
C LEU A 147 7.81 -5.31 0.82
N GLY A 148 8.27 -6.50 1.20
CA GLY A 148 8.57 -6.77 2.60
C GLY A 148 9.71 -7.75 2.85
N PHE A 149 10.41 -7.51 3.95
CA PHE A 149 11.49 -8.36 4.46
C PHE A 149 11.38 -8.58 5.97
N GLY A 150 11.98 -9.68 6.41
CA GLY A 150 12.19 -10.00 7.81
C GLY A 150 11.39 -11.20 8.31
N PRO A 151 11.40 -11.44 9.64
CA PRO A 151 10.85 -12.64 10.27
C PRO A 151 9.47 -13.09 9.81
N MET A 152 8.55 -12.14 9.61
CA MET A 152 7.18 -12.46 9.18
C MET A 152 7.14 -13.15 7.81
N ILE A 153 8.10 -12.88 6.94
CA ILE A 153 8.16 -13.48 5.60
C ILE A 153 8.64 -14.93 5.67
N ARG A 154 9.60 -15.24 6.55
CA ARG A 154 10.00 -16.64 6.80
C ARG A 154 8.87 -17.46 7.41
N ILE A 155 8.02 -16.83 8.24
CA ILE A 155 6.81 -17.47 8.75
C ILE A 155 5.84 -17.77 7.60
N LEU A 156 5.61 -16.79 6.72
CA LEU A 156 4.75 -16.95 5.55
C LEU A 156 5.24 -18.08 4.63
N GLU A 157 6.54 -18.11 4.31
CA GLU A 157 7.19 -19.15 3.52
C GLU A 157 6.95 -20.56 4.09
N ARG A 158 7.22 -20.74 5.38
CA ARG A 158 7.06 -22.05 6.05
C ARG A 158 5.62 -22.56 6.00
N PHE A 159 4.65 -21.66 5.91
CA PHE A 159 3.23 -22.03 5.75
C PHE A 159 2.85 -22.33 4.31
N GLU A 160 3.48 -21.67 3.33
CA GLU A 160 3.24 -21.96 1.91
C GLU A 160 3.86 -23.30 1.49
N SER A 161 5.05 -23.63 2.02
CA SER A 161 5.72 -24.92 1.76
C SER A 161 5.04 -26.10 2.48
N GLY A 162 4.34 -25.84 3.59
CA GLY A 162 3.52 -26.82 4.31
C GLY A 162 2.07 -26.87 3.79
N GLN A 163 1.78 -27.67 2.76
CA GLN A 163 0.44 -27.86 2.18
C GLN A 163 -0.70 -27.92 3.24
N LYS A 164 -1.51 -26.84 3.35
CA LYS A 164 -2.98 -26.85 3.66
C LYS A 164 -3.59 -25.43 3.77
N SER A 165 -4.36 -25.05 2.74
CA SER A 165 -5.40 -24.01 2.69
C SER A 165 -5.03 -22.56 3.11
N ARG A 166 -5.02 -21.66 2.12
CA ARG A 166 -4.78 -20.20 2.20
C ARG A 166 -5.64 -19.42 3.22
N LEU A 167 -6.78 -19.97 3.66
CA LEU A 167 -7.62 -19.36 4.71
C LEU A 167 -7.01 -19.48 6.12
N ASN A 168 -6.06 -20.39 6.33
CA ASN A 168 -5.33 -20.50 7.57
C ASN A 168 -4.22 -19.45 7.69
N ALA A 169 -3.71 -18.86 6.60
CA ALA A 169 -2.58 -17.93 6.65
C ALA A 169 -2.85 -16.62 7.42
N VAL A 170 -4.07 -16.05 7.30
CA VAL A 170 -4.47 -14.84 8.07
C VAL A 170 -4.75 -15.19 9.53
N LYS A 171 -5.46 -16.30 9.77
CA LYS A 171 -5.76 -16.80 11.12
C LYS A 171 -4.48 -17.16 11.87
N ILE A 172 -3.48 -17.67 11.16
CA ILE A 172 -2.20 -18.04 11.72
C ILE A 172 -1.24 -16.87 11.77
N GLY A 173 -1.24 -15.89 10.87
CA GLY A 173 -0.45 -14.65 11.06
C GLY A 173 -0.81 -13.93 12.37
N VAL A 174 -2.10 -13.92 12.72
CA VAL A 174 -2.58 -13.49 14.04
C VAL A 174 -2.10 -14.43 15.15
N GLN A 175 -2.16 -15.76 14.98
CA GLN A 175 -1.59 -16.71 15.94
C GLN A 175 -0.06 -16.64 16.05
N SER A 176 0.67 -16.22 15.01
CA SER A 176 2.12 -16.08 14.95
C SER A 176 2.55 -14.84 15.73
N VAL A 177 1.84 -13.73 15.55
CA VAL A 177 1.97 -12.55 16.43
C VAL A 177 1.64 -12.92 17.88
N LEU A 178 0.57 -13.67 18.13
CA LEU A 178 0.24 -14.16 19.48
C LEU A 178 1.32 -15.11 20.05
N SER A 179 1.92 -15.96 19.21
CA SER A 179 2.97 -16.92 19.62
C SER A 179 4.32 -16.25 19.90
N ALA A 180 4.64 -15.17 19.18
CA ALA A 180 5.81 -14.34 19.42
C ALA A 180 5.72 -13.60 20.77
N VAL A 181 4.50 -13.36 21.27
CA VAL A 181 4.24 -12.82 22.61
C VAL A 181 4.28 -13.91 23.69
N SER A 182 3.87 -15.15 23.38
CA SER A 182 3.74 -16.24 24.37
C SER A 182 4.99 -17.11 24.59
N GLY A 183 6.05 -16.95 23.80
CA GLY A 183 7.36 -17.54 24.10
C GLY A 183 7.50 -19.07 23.92
N PHE A 184 6.68 -19.72 23.07
CA PHE A 184 6.81 -21.15 22.74
C PHE A 184 6.39 -21.46 21.30
N PRO A 185 6.97 -22.49 20.62
CA PRO A 185 8.11 -23.33 20.98
C PRO A 185 9.48 -22.87 20.40
N LYS A 186 10.60 -23.39 20.94
CA LYS A 186 12.00 -23.08 20.53
C LYS A 186 12.26 -23.20 19.03
N GLU A 187 11.49 -24.04 18.34
CA GLU A 187 11.55 -24.30 16.90
C GLU A 187 11.25 -23.07 16.02
N TYR A 188 10.65 -22.01 16.57
CA TYR A 188 10.38 -20.75 15.86
C TYR A 188 11.40 -19.65 16.17
N GLN A 189 12.34 -19.87 17.10
CA GLN A 189 13.33 -18.84 17.47
C GLN A 189 14.21 -18.43 16.29
N GLN A 190 14.58 -19.38 15.42
CA GLN A 190 15.33 -19.09 14.21
C GLN A 190 14.49 -18.27 13.21
N VAL A 191 13.22 -18.64 13.03
CA VAL A 191 12.30 -17.95 12.12
C VAL A 191 11.95 -16.55 12.63
N LEU A 192 11.96 -16.34 13.95
CA LEU A 192 11.70 -15.06 14.61
C LEU A 192 12.96 -14.19 14.81
N ARG A 193 14.16 -14.65 14.44
CA ARG A 193 15.39 -13.85 14.61
C ARG A 193 15.33 -12.56 13.79
N GLU A 194 15.84 -11.45 14.28
CA GLU A 194 15.92 -10.23 13.45
C GLU A 194 16.73 -10.50 12.18
N MET A 195 16.35 -9.87 11.07
CA MET A 195 17.16 -9.93 9.86
C MET A 195 18.42 -9.10 10.00
N ASP A 196 19.55 -9.63 9.56
CA ASP A 196 20.79 -8.89 9.45
C ASP A 196 20.79 -8.16 8.08
N ALA A 197 20.87 -6.83 8.10
CA ALA A 197 20.84 -6.01 6.89
C ALA A 197 21.56 -4.67 7.07
N THR A 198 22.12 -4.11 6.01
CA THR A 198 22.55 -2.70 5.94
C THR A 198 21.60 -1.94 5.02
N LEU A 199 21.00 -0.86 5.52
CA LEU A 199 20.07 -0.02 4.76
C LEU A 199 20.68 1.34 4.46
N THR A 200 20.52 1.79 3.22
CA THR A 200 20.74 3.18 2.80
C THR A 200 19.45 3.71 2.19
N VAL A 201 18.91 4.78 2.76
CA VAL A 201 17.63 5.37 2.37
C VAL A 201 17.89 6.81 1.95
N ASP A 202 17.55 7.14 0.70
CA ASP A 202 17.76 8.47 0.11
C ASP A 202 19.22 8.98 0.23
N GLY A 203 20.18 8.05 0.20
CA GLY A 203 21.62 8.33 0.33
C GLY A 203 22.14 8.32 1.77
N GLU A 204 21.27 8.21 2.77
CA GLU A 204 21.66 8.16 4.18
C GLU A 204 21.66 6.73 4.73
N ARG A 205 22.76 6.34 5.37
CA ARG A 205 22.86 5.03 6.02
C ARG A 205 22.05 5.02 7.31
N ILE A 206 21.17 4.03 7.46
CA ILE A 206 20.44 3.80 8.70
C ILE A 206 21.41 3.23 9.76
N PRO A 207 21.49 3.80 10.97
CA PRO A 207 22.47 3.42 11.99
C PRO A 207 22.09 2.14 12.76
N HIS A 208 21.55 1.14 12.06
CA HIS A 208 21.13 -0.14 12.60
C HIS A 208 21.46 -1.25 11.60
N THR A 209 21.76 -2.45 12.11
CA THR A 209 22.12 -3.61 11.28
C THR A 209 21.19 -4.80 11.45
N ARG A 210 20.21 -4.68 12.37
CA ARG A 210 19.24 -5.73 12.68
C ARG A 210 17.83 -5.17 12.69
N PHE A 211 16.92 -5.87 12.03
CA PHE A 211 15.56 -5.38 11.84
C PHE A 211 14.52 -6.50 12.01
N ALA A 212 13.41 -6.19 12.67
CA ALA A 212 12.23 -7.06 12.72
C ALA A 212 11.33 -6.90 11.48
N ALA A 213 11.41 -5.75 10.80
CA ALA A 213 10.65 -5.49 9.57
C ALA A 213 11.33 -4.40 8.74
N VAL A 214 11.35 -4.58 7.42
CA VAL A 214 11.56 -3.51 6.42
C VAL A 214 10.48 -3.65 5.38
N LEU A 215 9.69 -2.60 5.15
CA LEU A 215 8.59 -2.61 4.20
C LEU A 215 8.64 -1.37 3.30
N GLY A 216 8.28 -1.58 2.03
CA GLY A 216 8.01 -0.53 1.05
C GLY A 216 6.59 -0.67 0.52
N ASN A 217 5.87 0.43 0.29
CA ASN A 217 4.51 0.36 -0.22
C ASN A 217 4.08 1.66 -0.95
N VAL A 218 3.25 1.55 -1.98
CA VAL A 218 2.76 2.70 -2.78
C VAL A 218 1.31 3.11 -2.50
N THR A 219 0.54 2.29 -1.79
CA THR A 219 -0.91 2.48 -1.55
C THR A 219 -1.23 3.10 -0.18
N GLY A 220 -0.30 3.04 0.77
CA GLY A 220 -0.49 3.31 2.20
C GLY A 220 -1.14 2.17 2.97
N VAL A 221 -1.51 1.07 2.28
CA VAL A 221 -2.32 -0.02 2.84
C VAL A 221 -1.64 -1.35 2.57
N ILE A 222 -1.35 -2.11 3.63
CA ILE A 222 -0.77 -3.47 3.51
C ILE A 222 -1.89 -4.51 3.44
N ASN A 223 -2.94 -4.30 4.23
CA ASN A 223 -4.11 -5.17 4.29
C ASN A 223 -5.34 -4.33 4.66
N PRO A 224 -6.56 -4.84 4.45
CA PRO A 224 -7.76 -4.17 4.95
C PRO A 224 -7.58 -3.80 6.44
N PHE A 225 -7.76 -2.52 6.76
CA PHE A 225 -7.62 -1.96 8.11
C PHE A 225 -6.19 -1.92 8.68
N VAL A 226 -5.16 -2.21 7.89
CA VAL A 226 -3.74 -2.11 8.28
C VAL A 226 -3.07 -1.04 7.42
N GLU A 227 -2.89 0.12 8.04
CA GLU A 227 -2.34 1.34 7.44
C GLU A 227 -1.15 1.79 8.30
N PRO A 228 0.01 1.10 8.22
CA PRO A 228 1.08 1.29 9.18
C PRO A 228 1.98 2.48 8.88
N PHE A 229 1.76 3.19 7.78
CA PHE A 229 2.68 4.21 7.29
C PHE A 229 2.35 5.59 7.84
N VAL A 230 3.38 6.27 8.35
CA VAL A 230 3.29 7.65 8.83
C VAL A 230 3.55 8.60 7.68
N GLY A 231 2.75 9.67 7.62
CA GLY A 231 2.91 10.75 6.65
C GLY A 231 2.38 10.43 5.25
N GLU A 232 2.12 11.49 4.50
CA GLU A 232 1.68 11.38 3.11
C GLU A 232 2.90 11.23 2.20
N ARG A 233 2.85 10.28 1.27
CA ARG A 233 3.86 10.19 0.21
C ARG A 233 3.61 11.28 -0.83
N THR A 234 4.69 11.78 -1.42
CA THR A 234 4.63 12.58 -2.64
C THR A 234 4.56 11.69 -3.88
N ARG A 235 4.46 12.29 -5.08
CA ARG A 235 4.42 11.56 -6.36
C ARG A 235 5.71 10.79 -6.65
N ASP A 236 6.85 11.24 -6.14
CA ASP A 236 8.17 10.66 -6.40
C ASP A 236 8.69 9.78 -5.25
N SER A 237 7.87 9.55 -4.23
CA SER A 237 8.20 8.71 -3.07
C SER A 237 7.22 7.57 -2.88
N PHE A 238 7.70 6.48 -2.28
CA PHE A 238 6.90 5.40 -1.69
C PHE A 238 6.89 5.51 -0.16
N HIS A 239 5.95 4.85 0.50
CA HIS A 239 5.98 4.71 1.95
C HIS A 239 7.04 3.68 2.35
N PHE A 240 7.88 4.03 3.32
CA PHE A 240 8.93 3.17 3.82
C PHE A 240 8.87 3.07 5.34
N LEU A 241 9.10 1.87 5.86
CA LEU A 241 9.35 1.68 7.28
C LEU A 241 10.47 0.64 7.50
N SER A 242 11.21 0.84 8.58
CA SER A 242 12.19 -0.12 9.08
C SER A 242 12.19 -0.09 10.60
N TYR A 243 12.05 -1.25 11.24
CA TYR A 243 11.97 -1.38 12.69
C TYR A 243 13.16 -2.16 13.23
N ALA A 244 14.08 -1.46 13.87
CA ALA A 244 15.31 -1.99 14.48
C ALA A 244 15.07 -2.38 15.95
N VAL A 245 14.12 -3.28 16.15
CA VAL A 245 13.73 -3.81 17.46
C VAL A 245 13.62 -5.32 17.41
N SER A 246 13.60 -5.96 18.59
CA SER A 246 13.40 -7.40 18.67
C SER A 246 12.04 -7.80 18.11
N SER A 247 11.94 -9.00 17.52
CA SER A 247 10.66 -9.53 17.01
C SER A 247 9.58 -9.64 18.09
N ARG A 248 9.97 -9.80 19.36
CA ARG A 248 9.05 -9.78 20.51
C ARG A 248 8.49 -8.38 20.74
N GLU A 249 9.36 -7.38 20.78
CA GLU A 249 8.95 -5.97 20.91
C GLU A 249 8.07 -5.56 19.73
N PHE A 250 8.47 -5.91 18.50
CA PHE A 250 7.65 -5.71 17.31
C PHE A 250 6.26 -6.35 17.45
N ALA A 251 6.18 -7.63 17.83
CA ALA A 251 4.91 -8.34 17.99
C ALA A 251 3.97 -7.68 19.01
N ILE A 252 4.50 -7.21 20.14
CA ILE A 252 3.73 -6.46 21.15
C ILE A 252 3.21 -5.14 20.57
N MET A 253 4.02 -4.49 19.73
CA MET A 253 3.71 -3.19 19.16
C MET A 253 2.81 -3.24 17.91
N VAL A 254 2.62 -4.40 17.27
CA VAL A 254 1.80 -4.57 16.05
C VAL A 254 0.45 -3.84 16.12
N PRO A 255 -0.36 -3.90 17.20
CA PRO A 255 -1.67 -3.24 17.24
C PRO A 255 -1.60 -1.70 17.11
N LEU A 256 -0.52 -1.09 17.57
CA LEU A 256 -0.25 0.35 17.46
C LEU A 256 0.37 0.66 16.10
N LEU A 257 1.40 -0.09 15.70
CA LEU A 257 2.11 0.09 14.44
C LEU A 257 1.19 -0.09 13.23
N ALA A 258 0.23 -1.02 13.28
CA ALA A 258 -0.78 -1.24 12.24
C ALA A 258 -1.67 -0.01 11.96
N ARG A 259 -1.67 0.98 12.86
CA ARG A 259 -2.41 2.24 12.76
C ARG A 259 -1.47 3.45 12.62
N ALA A 260 -0.23 3.22 12.21
CA ALA A 260 0.81 4.24 12.09
C ALA A 260 1.16 4.95 13.43
N LEU A 261 0.89 4.32 14.58
CA LEU A 261 1.26 4.85 15.89
C LEU A 261 2.65 4.32 16.28
N VAL A 262 3.67 5.16 16.08
CA VAL A 262 5.06 4.85 16.45
C VAL A 262 5.36 5.22 17.91
N PRO A 263 6.14 4.40 18.65
CA PRO A 263 6.59 4.74 20.00
C PRO A 263 7.35 6.05 20.09
N ILE A 264 7.18 6.73 21.22
CA ILE A 264 7.95 7.94 21.57
C ILE A 264 9.30 7.50 22.17
N ASP A 265 10.37 8.22 21.88
CA ASP A 265 11.70 7.97 22.45
C ASP A 265 11.65 8.12 23.99
N PRO A 266 11.90 7.04 24.78
CA PRO A 266 11.92 7.13 26.24
C PRO A 266 12.96 8.13 26.77
N ARG A 267 14.06 8.36 26.03
CA ARG A 267 15.11 9.31 26.44
C ARG A 267 14.62 10.76 26.35
N SER A 268 13.66 11.03 25.48
CA SER A 268 13.02 12.35 25.38
C SER A 268 12.17 12.69 26.62
N LEU A 269 11.67 11.67 27.33
CA LEU A 269 10.92 11.83 28.58
C LEU A 269 11.85 12.15 29.77
N LEU A 270 13.11 11.73 29.71
CA LEU A 270 14.11 11.93 30.78
C LEU A 270 14.78 13.32 30.73
N HIS A 271 14.75 14.00 29.58
CA HIS A 271 15.32 15.34 29.41
C HIS A 271 14.29 16.32 28.83
N PRO A 272 13.28 16.72 29.62
CA PRO A 272 12.19 17.57 29.14
C PRO A 272 12.69 18.90 28.57
N VAL A 273 13.81 19.45 29.08
CA VAL A 273 14.33 20.76 28.65
C VAL A 273 15.06 20.71 27.29
N SER A 274 15.78 19.63 26.97
CA SER A 274 16.43 19.47 25.66
C SER A 274 15.44 19.01 24.59
N ALA A 275 14.48 18.16 24.96
CA ALA A 275 13.31 17.85 24.15
C ALA A 275 12.50 19.12 23.86
N TRP A 276 12.35 20.03 24.84
CA TRP A 276 11.75 21.35 24.63
C TRP A 276 12.58 22.25 23.71
N ARG A 277 13.92 22.24 23.78
CA ARG A 277 14.77 23.02 22.85
C ARG A 277 14.74 22.48 21.42
N GLN A 278 14.76 21.16 21.24
CA GLN A 278 14.56 20.53 19.93
C GLN A 278 13.13 20.74 19.43
N ALA A 279 12.15 20.68 20.33
CA ALA A 279 10.77 21.04 20.02
C ALA A 279 10.65 22.52 19.60
N LEU A 280 11.35 23.44 20.28
CA LEU A 280 11.40 24.87 19.96
C LEU A 280 12.02 25.12 18.58
N LEU A 281 13.04 24.35 18.20
CA LEU A 281 13.63 24.40 16.86
C LEU A 281 12.71 23.79 15.79
N SER A 282 11.80 22.88 16.17
CA SER A 282 10.73 22.35 15.31
C SER A 282 9.43 23.18 15.31
N VAL A 283 9.35 24.32 16.02
CA VAL A 283 8.16 25.21 16.03
C VAL A 283 7.86 25.82 14.66
N ILE A 284 8.71 25.61 13.65
CA ILE A 284 8.45 25.98 12.26
C ILE A 284 7.55 24.95 11.53
N GLY A 285 7.26 23.77 12.09
CA GLY A 285 6.32 22.83 11.46
C GLY A 285 5.95 21.60 12.31
N GLU A 286 4.67 21.53 12.67
CA GLU A 286 3.91 20.37 13.18
C GLU A 286 4.49 19.55 14.36
N ARG A 287 3.90 19.79 15.54
CA ARG A 287 4.11 19.07 16.80
C ARG A 287 4.06 17.54 16.66
N HIS A 288 5.19 16.85 16.81
CA HIS A 288 5.23 15.46 17.27
C HIS A 288 6.39 15.29 18.26
N LEU A 289 6.14 14.61 19.39
CA LEU A 289 7.22 14.17 20.28
C LEU A 289 8.19 13.30 19.46
N PRO A 290 9.51 13.37 19.72
CA PRO A 290 10.48 12.62 18.93
C PRO A 290 10.19 11.13 19.05
N ALA A 291 9.91 10.50 17.90
CA ALA A 291 9.71 9.06 17.81
C ALA A 291 11.00 8.32 18.20
N ASP A 292 10.87 7.13 18.76
CA ASP A 292 12.00 6.26 19.04
C ASP A 292 12.78 6.00 17.72
N PRO A 293 14.09 6.32 17.67
CA PRO A 293 14.88 6.24 16.44
C PRO A 293 14.98 4.82 15.86
N ARG A 294 14.66 3.78 16.65
CA ARG A 294 14.55 2.39 16.17
C ARG A 294 13.34 2.17 15.27
N TYR A 295 12.34 3.05 15.31
CA TYR A 295 11.11 2.98 14.52
C TYR A 295 11.11 4.02 13.41
N ILE A 296 11.77 3.72 12.30
CA ILE A 296 11.77 4.60 11.13
C ILE A 296 10.51 4.32 10.32
N ASN A 297 9.73 5.37 10.08
CA ASN A 297 8.50 5.30 9.30
C ASN A 297 8.27 6.64 8.61
N ARG A 298 8.64 6.71 7.32
CA ARG A 298 8.63 7.95 6.54
C ARG A 298 8.57 7.64 5.04
N PRO A 299 8.14 8.59 4.19
CA PRO A 299 8.34 8.46 2.76
C PRO A 299 9.83 8.33 2.39
N ALA A 300 10.12 7.55 1.35
CA ALA A 300 11.44 7.39 0.75
C ALA A 300 11.33 7.39 -0.78
N ARG A 301 12.40 7.81 -1.46
CA ARG A 301 12.50 7.79 -2.93
C ARG A 301 13.38 6.65 -3.42
N HIS A 302 14.37 6.29 -2.61
CA HIS A 302 15.36 5.28 -2.95
C HIS A 302 15.78 4.49 -1.72
N LEU A 303 15.70 3.17 -1.81
CA LEU A 303 16.20 2.25 -0.79
C LEU A 303 17.24 1.33 -1.44
N VAL A 304 18.42 1.26 -0.83
CA VAL A 304 19.42 0.23 -1.11
C VAL A 304 19.58 -0.61 0.15
N MET A 305 19.50 -1.93 0.00
CA MET A 305 19.64 -2.86 1.10
C MET A 305 20.59 -3.99 0.73
N GLU A 306 21.51 -4.29 1.64
CA GLU A 306 22.32 -5.51 1.60
C GLU A 306 21.88 -6.41 2.74
N THR A 307 21.50 -7.65 2.45
CA THR A 307 20.99 -8.57 3.46
C THR A 307 21.31 -10.02 3.08
N SER A 308 21.41 -10.86 4.12
CA SER A 308 21.44 -12.32 4.01
C SER A 308 20.08 -12.94 4.37
N GLU A 309 19.01 -12.15 4.35
CA GLU A 309 17.67 -12.66 4.57
C GLU A 309 17.33 -13.65 3.44
N PRO A 310 16.93 -14.90 3.73
CA PRO A 310 16.68 -15.92 2.71
C PRO A 310 15.43 -15.68 1.87
N PHE A 311 14.50 -14.83 2.31
CA PHE A 311 13.23 -14.62 1.61
C PHE A 311 12.78 -13.16 1.68
N TYR A 312 12.10 -12.74 0.62
CA TYR A 312 11.39 -11.47 0.56
C TYR A 312 10.01 -11.68 -0.06
N THR A 313 9.14 -10.69 0.08
CA THR A 313 7.83 -10.73 -0.55
C THR A 313 7.56 -9.52 -1.42
N ILE A 314 6.91 -9.73 -2.55
CA ILE A 314 6.28 -8.69 -3.35
C ILE A 314 4.79 -9.03 -3.48
N ASP A 315 3.92 -8.11 -3.06
CA ASP A 315 2.46 -8.27 -3.07
C ASP A 315 1.95 -9.57 -2.41
N GLY A 316 2.69 -10.07 -1.43
CA GLY A 316 2.36 -11.30 -0.68
C GLY A 316 2.88 -12.59 -1.31
N GLU A 317 3.42 -12.56 -2.53
CA GLU A 317 4.15 -13.70 -3.09
C GLU A 317 5.55 -13.75 -2.49
N VAL A 318 6.02 -14.94 -2.11
CA VAL A 318 7.34 -15.13 -1.48
C VAL A 318 8.37 -15.52 -2.53
N PHE A 319 9.54 -14.88 -2.48
CA PHE A 319 10.67 -15.14 -3.36
C PHE A 319 11.92 -15.50 -2.56
N PRO A 320 12.75 -16.43 -3.06
CA PRO A 320 14.06 -16.65 -2.49
C PRO A 320 14.93 -15.42 -2.70
N ALA A 321 15.52 -14.91 -1.62
CA ALA A 321 16.60 -13.95 -1.67
C ALA A 321 17.91 -14.72 -1.67
N LEU A 322 18.58 -14.76 -2.83
CA LEU A 322 20.01 -15.03 -2.88
C LEU A 322 20.73 -13.88 -2.18
N ASP A 323 21.68 -14.18 -1.29
CA ASP A 323 22.52 -13.18 -0.60
C ASP A 323 22.92 -12.07 -1.58
N GLY A 324 22.68 -10.82 -1.20
CA GLY A 324 22.99 -9.74 -2.11
C GLY A 324 22.32 -8.41 -1.83
N ARG A 325 22.41 -7.58 -2.87
CA ARG A 325 22.00 -6.18 -2.86
C ARG A 325 20.65 -6.03 -3.56
N PHE A 326 19.72 -5.39 -2.87
CA PHE A 326 18.43 -4.95 -3.36
C PHE A 326 18.46 -3.45 -3.60
N GLU A 327 17.94 -3.01 -4.74
CA GLU A 327 17.69 -1.60 -5.03
C GLU A 327 16.20 -1.40 -5.31
N VAL A 328 15.59 -0.47 -4.58
CA VAL A 328 14.15 -0.21 -4.62
C VAL A 328 13.90 1.25 -4.93
N ARG A 329 13.11 1.50 -5.97
CA ARG A 329 12.67 2.82 -6.42
C ARG A 329 11.21 2.77 -6.86
N LEU A 330 10.63 3.91 -7.18
CA LEU A 330 9.39 3.92 -7.97
C LEU A 330 9.70 3.49 -9.42
N GLY A 331 8.88 2.57 -9.91
CA GLY A 331 8.88 2.08 -11.29
C GLY A 331 7.78 2.71 -12.15
N PRO A 332 7.35 1.99 -13.21
CA PRO A 332 6.27 2.43 -14.09
C PRO A 332 4.96 2.70 -13.34
N GLN A 333 4.10 3.49 -13.97
CA GLN A 333 2.76 3.78 -13.47
C GLN A 333 1.72 2.96 -14.23
N LEU A 334 0.77 2.39 -13.50
CA LEU A 334 -0.39 1.72 -14.05
C LEU A 334 -1.60 2.63 -14.02
N HIS A 335 -2.44 2.54 -15.06
CA HIS A 335 -3.74 3.20 -15.12
C HIS A 335 -4.80 2.22 -14.63
N LEU A 336 -5.16 2.33 -13.35
CA LEU A 336 -6.09 1.42 -12.69
C LEU A 336 -7.51 2.01 -12.66
N ALA A 337 -8.50 1.19 -13.00
CA ALA A 337 -9.90 1.54 -12.87
C ALA A 337 -10.28 1.72 -11.40
N THR A 338 -11.13 2.69 -11.11
CA THR A 338 -11.70 2.91 -9.76
C THR A 338 -13.20 3.18 -9.86
N LEU A 339 -13.96 2.68 -8.90
CA LEU A 339 -15.41 2.91 -8.81
C LEU A 339 -15.79 4.00 -7.79
N GLY A 340 -14.80 4.70 -7.22
CA GLY A 340 -15.03 5.79 -6.28
C GLY A 340 -15.55 5.32 -4.92
N GLY A 341 -14.70 5.36 -3.89
CA GLY A 341 -15.17 5.28 -2.52
C GLY A 341 -15.78 6.61 -2.07
N ARG A 342 -16.91 6.59 -1.33
CA ARG A 342 -17.37 7.76 -0.57
C ARG A 342 -16.16 8.39 0.13
N ARG A 343 -15.80 9.62 -0.24
CA ARG A 343 -14.80 10.41 0.47
C ARG A 343 -15.20 10.41 1.95
N ARG A 344 -14.45 9.72 2.81
CA ARG A 344 -14.54 9.96 4.24
C ARG A 344 -13.97 11.37 4.42
N ALA A 345 -14.84 12.36 4.52
CA ALA A 345 -14.45 13.72 4.85
C ALA A 345 -13.72 13.65 6.20
N LEU A 346 -12.39 13.65 6.17
CA LEU A 346 -11.58 13.98 7.31
C LEU A 346 -11.85 15.46 7.60
N ARG A 347 -12.88 15.73 8.42
CA ARG A 347 -12.97 17.00 9.14
C ARG A 347 -11.74 17.05 10.05
N LYS A 348 -10.69 17.74 9.62
CA LYS A 348 -9.82 18.46 10.57
C LYS A 348 -10.72 19.50 11.25
N ALA A 349 -11.28 19.15 12.41
CA ALA A 349 -11.79 20.15 13.33
C ALA A 349 -10.57 20.82 13.95
N ALA A 350 -10.10 21.88 13.31
CA ALA A 350 -9.24 22.86 13.95
C ALA A 350 -9.99 23.44 15.17
N PRO A 351 -9.32 23.65 16.31
CA PRO A 351 -9.94 24.38 17.41
C PRO A 351 -10.14 25.84 16.98
N ASN A 352 -11.40 26.27 16.97
CA ASN A 352 -11.81 27.66 16.81
C ASN A 352 -11.26 28.47 18.00
N HIS A 353 -10.11 29.11 17.85
CA HIS A 353 -9.78 30.31 18.63
C HIS A 353 -10.41 31.51 17.93
N ALA A 354 -11.66 31.80 18.32
CA ALA A 354 -12.24 33.12 18.07
C ALA A 354 -11.59 34.11 19.04
N GLU A 355 -10.60 34.87 18.56
CA GLU A 355 -10.18 36.10 19.21
C GLU A 355 -11.34 37.10 19.14
N LYS A 356 -11.89 37.44 20.32
CA LYS A 356 -12.71 38.63 20.50
C LYS A 356 -11.80 39.87 20.37
N PRO A 357 -12.13 40.88 19.57
CA PRO A 357 -11.43 42.16 19.66
C PRO A 357 -11.84 42.85 20.96
N LYS A 358 -10.84 43.19 21.78
CA LYS A 358 -10.98 44.08 22.94
C LYS A 358 -11.27 45.50 22.41
N SER A 359 -12.49 46.00 22.65
CA SER A 359 -12.78 47.43 22.58
C SER A 359 -12.37 48.07 23.91
N ASN A 360 -11.21 48.71 23.94
CA ASN A 360 -10.89 49.71 24.95
C ASN A 360 -11.27 51.08 24.38
N GLY A 361 -12.19 51.75 25.08
CA GLY A 361 -12.68 53.06 24.70
C GLY A 361 -11.68 54.19 24.99
N HIS A 362 -11.96 55.35 24.40
CA HIS A 362 -11.65 56.63 25.00
C HIS A 362 -12.82 57.59 24.79
N SER A 363 -13.40 57.95 25.94
CA SER A 363 -14.31 59.06 26.15
C SER A 363 -13.53 60.37 26.03
N THR A 364 -14.03 61.31 25.24
CA THR A 364 -13.84 62.75 25.50
C THR A 364 -15.17 63.47 25.23
N MET A 365 -15.52 64.30 26.21
CA MET A 365 -16.75 65.06 26.43
C MET A 365 -16.73 66.42 25.66
N PRO A 366 -17.80 67.25 25.74
CA PRO A 366 -18.34 68.03 24.63
C PRO A 366 -18.06 69.54 24.69
N HIS A 367 -18.31 70.23 23.57
CA HIS A 367 -18.74 71.63 23.41
C HIS A 367 -19.33 71.70 21.98
N GLY A 368 -20.45 72.33 21.65
CA GLY A 368 -21.15 73.49 22.19
C GLY A 368 -21.39 74.45 21.03
N ASP A 369 -22.67 74.72 20.75
CA ASP A 369 -23.24 75.82 19.92
C ASP A 369 -23.03 75.90 18.39
N GLY A 370 -24.13 76.22 17.69
CA GLY A 370 -24.07 76.77 16.34
C GLY A 370 -25.33 76.63 15.50
N ALA A 371 -26.27 77.56 15.68
CA ALA A 371 -27.57 77.70 15.03
C ALA A 371 -27.63 77.73 13.46
N ARG A 372 -28.90 77.65 12.99
CA ARG A 372 -29.50 78.10 11.70
C ARG A 372 -29.49 77.12 10.54
N ALA A 373 -30.40 77.17 9.57
CA ALA A 373 -31.82 77.51 9.45
C ALA A 373 -32.18 77.16 7.98
N ARG A 374 -33.39 76.64 7.79
CA ARG A 374 -34.28 76.74 6.61
C ARG A 374 -33.67 77.09 5.25
N SER A 375 -33.87 76.18 4.30
CA SER A 375 -34.66 76.42 3.07
C SER A 375 -35.00 75.10 2.42
#